data_AF-A0A952IZC0-F1
#
_entry.id   AF-A0A952IZC0-F1
#
_cell.length_a   1.000
_cell.length_b   1.000
_cell.length_c   1.000
_cell.angle_alpha   90.00
_cell.angle_beta   90.00
_cell.angle_gamma   90.00
#
_symmetry.space_group_name_H-M   'P 1'
#
loop_
_entity.id
_entity.type
_entity.pdbx_description
1 polymer ?
#
loop_
_entity_poly.entity_id
_entity_poly.type
_entity_poly.pdbx_seq_one_letter_code
_entity_poly.pdbx_strand_id
1 'polypeptide(L)' 'MISKSGVVIEVFGWKSKEAIENAHKNAAVQKMWAEYEQVCEYIPVGNLEEATTLFSEFSPLD' A
#
# COMPACT_ATOMS: atom_id res chain seq x y z
N MET A 1 6.50 -5.30 3.77
CA MET A 1 7.14 -4.99 5.08
C MET A 1 6.04 -4.74 6.10
N ILE A 2 6.34 -4.77 7.39
CA ILE A 2 5.37 -4.51 8.46
C ILE A 2 5.91 -3.51 9.48
N SER A 3 5.05 -2.60 9.95
CA SER A 3 5.37 -1.65 11.02
C SER A 3 5.28 -2.27 12.40
N LYS A 4 5.82 -1.60 13.43
CA LYS A 4 5.68 -2.05 14.83
C LYS A 4 4.23 -2.10 15.28
N SER A 5 3.40 -1.25 14.70
CA SER A 5 1.95 -1.19 14.95
C SER A 5 1.14 -2.18 14.10
N GLY A 6 1.79 -3.06 13.33
CA GLY A 6 1.13 -4.09 12.52
C GLY A 6 0.60 -3.62 11.18
N VAL A 7 0.94 -2.41 10.72
CA VAL A 7 0.54 -1.92 9.39
C VAL A 7 1.40 -2.56 8.32
N VAL A 8 0.77 -3.17 7.32
CA VAL A 8 1.45 -3.72 6.15
C VAL A 8 1.79 -2.60 5.17
N ILE A 9 3.04 -2.57 4.73
CA ILE A 9 3.54 -1.62 3.73
C ILE A 9 3.81 -2.36 2.41
N GLU A 10 3.10 -1.93 1.38
CA GLU A 10 3.27 -2.33 -0.02
C GLU A 10 3.79 -1.14 -0.85
N VAL A 11 4.82 -1.37 -1.65
CA VAL A 11 5.44 -0.33 -2.50
C VAL A 11 5.38 -0.77 -3.95
N PHE A 12 4.76 0.05 -4.80
CA PHE A 12 4.59 -0.24 -6.22
C PHE A 12 5.39 0.73 -7.08
N GLY A 13 6.15 0.19 -8.04
CA GLY A 13 6.72 0.95 -9.13
C GLY A 13 5.73 1.03 -10.30
N TRP A 14 5.29 2.22 -10.66
CA TRP A 14 4.39 2.43 -11.80
C TRP A 14 5.17 2.94 -13.02
N LYS A 15 4.86 2.39 -14.20
CA LYS A 15 5.49 2.81 -15.46
C LYS A 15 5.18 4.27 -15.82
N SER A 16 3.95 4.72 -15.54
CA SER A 16 3.48 6.09 -15.82
C SER A 16 2.21 6.40 -15.03
N LYS A 17 1.78 7.66 -15.01
CA LYS A 17 0.49 8.07 -14.44
C LYS A 17 -0.70 7.42 -15.17
N GLU A 18 -0.62 7.31 -16.49
CA GLU A 18 -1.66 6.65 -17.30
C GLU A 18 -1.82 5.17 -16.91
N ALA A 19 -0.72 4.47 -16.57
CA ALA A 19 -0.81 3.10 -16.09
C ALA A 19 -1.59 2.99 -14.77
N ILE A 20 -1.45 3.97 -13.87
CA ILE A 20 -2.23 4.08 -12.63
C ILE A 20 -3.71 4.25 -12.99
N GLU A 21 -4.05 5.22 -13.85
CA GLU A 21 -5.43 5.48 -14.25
C GLU A 21 -6.10 4.28 -14.93
N ASN A 22 -5.36 3.55 -15.77
CA ASN A 22 -5.84 2.34 -16.43
C ASN A 22 -6.09 1.22 -15.41
N ALA A 23 -5.26 1.07 -14.39
CA ALA A 23 -5.50 0.12 -13.31
C ALA A 23 -6.81 0.43 -12.57
N HIS A 24 -7.09 1.71 -12.29
CA HIS A 24 -8.35 2.13 -11.66
C HIS A 24 -9.60 1.85 -12.50
N LYS A 25 -9.46 1.67 -13.82
CA LYS A 25 -10.58 1.33 -14.73
C LYS A 25 -10.66 -0.17 -15.04
N ASN A 26 -9.67 -0.96 -14.61
CA ASN A 26 -9.61 -2.38 -14.91
C ASN A 26 -10.50 -3.19 -13.95
N ALA A 27 -11.47 -3.93 -14.49
CA ALA A 27 -12.44 -4.68 -13.70
C ALA A 27 -11.80 -5.77 -12.81
N ALA A 28 -10.71 -6.40 -13.25
CA ALA A 28 -10.01 -7.40 -12.45
C ALA A 28 -9.27 -6.77 -11.27
N VAL A 29 -8.66 -5.59 -11.47
CA VAL A 29 -7.98 -4.83 -10.41
C VAL A 29 -9.00 -4.33 -9.38
N GLN A 30 -10.13 -3.78 -9.84
CA GLN A 30 -11.23 -3.34 -8.98
C GLN A 30 -11.78 -4.48 -8.12
N LYS A 31 -11.99 -5.66 -8.71
CA LYS A 31 -12.45 -6.84 -7.95
C LYS A 31 -11.44 -7.23 -6.86
N MET A 32 -10.15 -7.26 -7.20
CA MET A 32 -9.09 -7.57 -6.24
C MET A 32 -9.06 -6.56 -5.09
N TRP A 33 -9.10 -5.26 -5.38
CA TRP A 33 -9.13 -4.23 -4.33
C TRP A 33 -10.37 -4.31 -3.45
N ALA A 34 -11.54 -4.63 -4.00
CA ALA A 34 -12.75 -4.83 -3.22
C ALA A 34 -12.65 -6.01 -2.23
N GLU A 35 -11.85 -7.04 -2.53
CA GLU A 35 -11.58 -8.13 -1.58
C GLU A 35 -10.67 -7.67 -0.43
N TYR A 36 -9.67 -6.83 -0.71
CA TYR A 36 -8.83 -6.21 0.33
C TYR A 36 -9.62 -5.26 1.23
N GLU A 37 -10.50 -4.44 0.66
CA GLU A 37 -11.34 -3.48 1.41
C GLU A 37 -12.27 -4.16 2.44
N GLN A 38 -12.52 -5.47 2.31
CA GLN A 38 -13.28 -6.23 3.32
C GLN A 38 -12.49 -6.54 4.59
N VAL A 39 -11.15 -6.48 4.52
CA VAL A 39 -10.27 -6.93 5.61
C VAL A 39 -9.27 -5.89 6.07
N CYS A 40 -9.07 -4.79 5.33
CA CYS A 40 -8.17 -3.72 5.70
C CYS A 40 -8.59 -2.36 5.14
N GLU A 41 -8.02 -1.30 5.73
CA GLU A 41 -8.09 0.07 5.21
C GLU A 41 -6.74 0.50 4.65
N TYR A 42 -6.78 1.39 3.66
CA TYR A 42 -5.57 1.99 3.09
C TYR A 42 -5.31 3.36 3.71
N ILE A 43 -4.11 3.56 4.22
CA ILE A 43 -3.64 4.87 4.69
C ILE A 43 -2.43 5.33 3.88
N PRO A 44 -2.26 6.64 3.64
CA PRO A 44 -1.02 7.16 3.07
C PRO A 44 0.17 6.78 3.94
N VAL A 45 1.27 6.34 3.32
CA VAL A 45 2.50 6.00 4.04
C VAL A 45 3.02 7.14 4.92
N GLY A 46 2.78 8.40 4.52
CA GLY A 46 3.14 9.58 5.30
C GLY A 46 2.35 9.76 6.61
N ASN A 47 1.30 8.96 6.83
CA ASN A 47 0.55 8.94 8.09
C ASN A 47 1.15 7.96 9.11
N LEU A 48 2.17 7.17 8.73
CA LEU A 48 2.89 6.30 9.65
C LEU A 48 4.00 7.09 10.36
N GLU A 49 4.01 7.07 11.69
CA GLU A 49 5.05 7.74 12.48
C GLU A 49 6.44 7.20 12.14
N GLU A 50 6.57 5.89 11.93
CA GLU A 50 7.82 5.24 11.56
C GLU A 50 8.37 5.73 10.20
N ALA A 51 7.50 6.23 9.31
CA ALA A 51 7.91 6.80 8.03
C ALA A 51 8.43 8.25 8.14
N THR A 52 8.30 8.89 9.31
CA THR A 52 8.78 10.26 9.55
C THR A 52 10.21 10.32 10.09
N THR A 53 10.75 9.19 10.54
CA THR A 53 12.13 9.10 11.02
C THR A 53 13.11 8.91 9.86
N LEU A 54 14.33 9.45 9.99
CA LEU A 54 15.38 9.32 8.97
C LEU A 54 15.71 7.85 8.65
N PHE A 55 15.62 7.00 9.67
CA PHE A 55 15.80 5.56 9.57
C PHE A 55 14.49 4.89 9.97
N SER A 56 13.62 4.68 8.99
CA SER A 56 12.34 4.00 9.20
C SER A 56 12.56 2.53 9.52
N GLU A 57 12.12 2.11 10.70
CA GLU A 57 12.29 0.74 11.19
C GLU A 57 11.07 -0.12 10.82
N PHE A 58 11.22 -0.94 9.78
CA PHE A 58 10.21 -1.92 9.37
C PHE A 58 10.80 -3.33 9.35
N SER A 59 9.95 -4.33 9.54
CA SER A 59 10.34 -5.73 9.44
C SER A 59 9.86 -6.37 8.13
N PRO A 60 10.53 -7.43 7.63
CA PRO A 60 9.97 -8.27 6.59
C PRO A 60 8.60 -8.84 6.99
N LEU A 61 7.77 -9.16 6.01
CA LEU A 61 6.63 -10.06 6.21
C LEU A 61 7.15 -11.48 5.99
N ASP A 62 6.75 -12.40 6.86
CA ASP A 62 7.09 -13.82 6.76
C ASP A 62 6.47 -14.50 5.52
#